data_AF-A0A7R9S4S1-F1
#
_entry.id   AF-A0A7R9S4S1-F1
#
_cell.length_a   1.000
_cell.length_b   1.000
_cell.length_c   1.000
_cell.angle_alpha   90.00
_cell.angle_beta   90.00
_cell.angle_gamma   90.00
#
_symmetry.space_group_name_H-M   'P 1'
#
loop_
_entity.id
_entity.type
_entity.pdbx_description
1 polymer ?
#
loop_
_entity_poly.entity_id
_entity_poly.type
_entity_poly.pdbx_seq_one_letter_code
_entity_poly.pdbx_strand_id
1 'polypeptide(L)'
;AGWMWRDNGFLHMLGAVDVGGAGIVHLTGAITALVSAWKLKARLKRYAHGPESLELGNPTNALMGLFMLWWGWLGFNAGSTYGISGNKWAYASNAAVTTIFSSIGGGSFALIYSYVKYKGRIDVRLMIVAVISSLISISGVCPFVQIWEAIIIGVIGSAAALVLHPVLDRLQIDDPVDAVITHGVGGIWGLVAVGLFATPNKLFTLGDQQGGLFKVGDFRFLGVQSL
;
A
#
# COMPACT_ATOMS: atom_id res chain seq x y z
N ALA A 1 -10.44 0.19 -12.56
CA ALA A 1 -11.77 -0.08 -11.95
C ALA A 1 -12.56 -1.12 -12.75
N GLY A 2 -13.00 -0.81 -13.98
CA GLY A 2 -13.88 -1.71 -14.76
C GLY A 2 -13.34 -3.12 -15.03
N TRP A 3 -12.02 -3.28 -15.11
CA TRP A 3 -11.40 -4.59 -15.34
C TRP A 3 -11.38 -5.51 -14.11
N MET A 4 -11.36 -4.96 -12.89
CA MET A 4 -11.10 -5.70 -11.65
C MET A 4 -12.33 -5.79 -10.74
N TRP A 5 -13.20 -4.77 -10.74
CA TRP A 5 -14.37 -4.71 -9.85
C TRP A 5 -15.73 -4.88 -10.53
N ARG A 6 -15.79 -4.97 -11.86
CA ARG A 6 -17.03 -5.39 -12.53
C ARG A 6 -17.02 -6.89 -12.70
N ASP A 7 -18.18 -7.51 -12.56
CA ASP A 7 -18.38 -8.96 -12.72
C ASP A 7 -17.87 -9.50 -14.07
N ASN A 8 -17.92 -8.68 -15.13
CA ASN A 8 -17.43 -9.02 -16.47
C ASN A 8 -16.08 -8.39 -16.83
N GLY A 9 -15.37 -7.82 -15.85
CA GLY A 9 -14.03 -7.30 -16.03
C GLY A 9 -13.01 -8.42 -16.26
N PHE A 10 -12.05 -8.25 -17.17
CA PHE A 10 -11.15 -9.35 -17.51
C PHE A 10 -10.28 -9.83 -16.34
N LEU A 11 -9.78 -8.92 -15.49
CA LEU A 11 -9.01 -9.30 -14.28
C LEU A 11 -9.91 -10.00 -13.28
N HIS A 12 -11.15 -9.51 -13.11
CA HIS A 12 -12.15 -10.18 -12.28
C HIS A 12 -12.45 -11.61 -12.76
N MET A 13 -12.64 -11.80 -14.07
CA MET A 13 -12.90 -13.12 -14.67
C MET A 13 -11.68 -14.06 -14.57
N LEU A 14 -10.47 -13.52 -14.57
CA LEU A 14 -9.25 -14.30 -14.27
C LEU A 14 -9.14 -14.66 -12.79
N GLY A 15 -9.97 -14.05 -11.94
CA GLY A 15 -10.02 -14.29 -10.51
C GLY A 15 -9.11 -13.38 -9.70
N ALA A 16 -8.69 -12.23 -10.25
CA ALA A 16 -7.89 -11.27 -9.52
C ALA A 16 -8.71 -10.59 -8.41
N VAL A 17 -8.04 -10.30 -7.29
CA VAL A 17 -8.62 -9.69 -6.10
C VAL A 17 -7.85 -8.44 -5.72
N ASP A 18 -8.60 -7.37 -5.47
CA ASP A 18 -8.06 -6.12 -4.93
C ASP A 18 -9.17 -5.47 -4.10
N VAL A 19 -9.22 -5.73 -2.80
CA VAL A 19 -10.37 -5.33 -1.96
C VAL A 19 -10.43 -3.81 -1.81
N GLY A 20 -9.42 -3.22 -1.19
CA GLY A 20 -9.32 -1.79 -0.93
C GLY A 20 -8.64 -1.01 -2.06
N GLY A 21 -8.18 -1.61 -3.15
CA GLY A 21 -7.64 -0.84 -4.27
C GLY A 21 -6.13 -0.57 -4.20
N ALA A 22 -5.32 -1.52 -3.71
CA ALA A 22 -3.86 -1.46 -3.81
C ALA A 22 -3.40 -1.28 -5.26
N GLY A 23 -4.01 -2.01 -6.19
CA GLY A 23 -3.79 -1.86 -7.62
C GLY A 23 -4.60 -0.70 -8.20
N ILE A 24 -5.93 -0.81 -8.12
CA ILE A 24 -6.84 0.07 -8.86
C ILE A 24 -6.73 1.53 -8.47
N VAL A 25 -6.47 1.84 -7.19
CA VAL A 25 -6.40 3.22 -6.69
C VAL A 25 -4.95 3.65 -6.58
N HIS A 26 -4.12 2.89 -5.86
CA HIS A 26 -2.78 3.35 -5.51
C HIS A 26 -1.76 3.14 -6.63
N LEU A 27 -1.67 1.94 -7.20
CA LEU A 27 -0.72 1.70 -8.28
C LEU A 27 -1.05 2.53 -9.54
N THR A 28 -2.31 2.59 -9.95
CA THR A 28 -2.72 3.44 -11.08
C THR A 28 -2.44 4.92 -10.83
N GLY A 29 -2.72 5.41 -9.62
CA GLY A 29 -2.41 6.77 -9.19
C GLY A 29 -0.90 7.05 -9.22
N ALA A 30 -0.09 6.10 -8.76
CA ALA A 30 1.37 6.20 -8.76
C ALA A 30 1.95 6.27 -10.18
N ILE A 31 1.47 5.42 -11.11
CA ILE A 31 1.90 5.46 -12.51
C ILE A 31 1.50 6.79 -13.15
N THR A 32 0.30 7.27 -12.85
CA THR A 32 -0.16 8.59 -13.33
C THR A 32 0.72 9.72 -12.80
N ALA A 33 1.06 9.69 -11.50
CA ALA A 33 1.96 10.64 -10.87
C ALA A 33 3.37 10.58 -11.47
N LEU A 34 3.88 9.39 -11.74
CA LEU A 34 5.20 9.18 -12.34
C LEU A 34 5.28 9.78 -13.74
N VAL A 35 4.31 9.45 -14.60
CA VAL A 35 4.25 10.01 -15.95
C VAL A 35 4.10 11.54 -15.91
N SER A 36 3.30 12.06 -14.99
CA SER A 36 3.09 13.50 -14.82
C SER A 36 4.37 14.21 -14.38
N ALA A 37 5.04 13.73 -13.32
CA ALA A 37 6.30 14.29 -12.83
C ALA A 37 7.41 14.21 -13.89
N TRP A 38 7.49 13.10 -14.62
CA TRP A 38 8.44 12.95 -15.73
C TRP A 38 8.20 13.96 -16.86
N LYS A 39 6.94 14.20 -17.24
CA LYS A 39 6.58 15.14 -18.31
C LYS A 39 6.72 16.61 -17.89
N LEU A 40 6.31 16.96 -16.68
CA LEU A 40 6.42 18.32 -16.14
C LEU A 40 7.87 18.72 -15.84
N LYS A 41 8.74 17.72 -15.64
CA LYS A 41 10.13 17.85 -15.21
C LYS A 41 10.25 18.43 -13.79
N ALA A 42 11.48 18.43 -13.28
CA ALA A 42 11.77 18.90 -11.94
C ALA A 42 11.45 20.39 -11.74
N ARG A 43 11.04 20.76 -10.52
CA ARG A 43 10.91 22.17 -10.12
C ARG A 43 12.23 22.91 -10.34
N LEU A 44 12.13 24.21 -10.63
CA LEU A 44 13.31 25.04 -10.88
C LEU A 44 14.32 24.91 -9.74
N LYS A 45 15.58 24.62 -10.11
CA LYS A 45 16.70 24.44 -9.18
C LYS A 45 16.56 23.29 -8.15
N ARG A 46 15.55 22.42 -8.26
CA ARG A 46 15.33 21.28 -7.35
C ARG A 46 16.58 20.44 -7.12
N TYR A 47 17.34 20.19 -8.19
CA TYR A 47 18.53 19.32 -8.19
C TYR A 47 19.84 20.08 -8.41
N ALA A 48 19.82 21.42 -8.29
CA ALA A 48 21.01 22.25 -8.54
C ALA A 48 22.16 21.98 -7.53
N HIS A 49 21.82 21.49 -6.34
CA HIS A 49 22.77 21.21 -5.25
C HIS A 49 22.84 19.72 -4.90
N GLY A 50 22.37 18.86 -5.80
CA GLY A 50 22.35 17.40 -5.62
C GLY A 50 20.95 16.80 -5.46
N PRO A 51 20.86 15.48 -5.32
CA PRO A 51 19.61 14.72 -5.27
C PRO A 51 18.99 14.68 -3.87
N GLU A 52 19.57 15.33 -2.87
CA GLU A 52 19.06 15.28 -1.51
C GLU A 52 17.61 15.76 -1.43
N SER A 53 16.81 15.09 -0.61
CA SER A 53 15.40 15.41 -0.46
C SER A 53 15.24 16.71 0.31
N LEU A 54 14.31 17.55 -0.14
CA LEU A 54 14.00 18.81 0.53
C LEU A 54 13.30 18.57 1.87
N GLU A 55 13.55 19.46 2.82
CA GLU A 55 12.84 19.49 4.10
C GLU A 55 11.33 19.74 3.89
N LEU A 56 10.53 19.21 4.81
CA LEU A 56 9.09 19.45 4.83
C LEU A 56 8.83 20.93 5.15
N GLY A 57 8.03 21.60 4.31
CA GLY A 57 7.68 23.00 4.55
C GLY A 57 6.89 23.22 5.85
N ASN A 58 6.04 22.25 6.24
CA ASN A 58 5.35 22.25 7.53
C ASN A 58 5.11 20.80 8.03
N PRO A 59 5.98 20.28 8.91
CA PRO A 59 5.85 18.93 9.45
C PRO A 59 4.53 18.69 10.23
N THR A 60 4.04 19.70 10.95
CA THR A 60 2.79 19.60 11.71
C THR A 60 1.58 19.38 10.82
N ASN A 61 1.48 20.12 9.71
CA ASN A 61 0.40 19.95 8.73
C ASN A 61 0.51 18.59 8.02
N ALA A 62 1.73 18.14 7.72
CA ALA A 62 1.96 16.84 7.10
C ALA A 62 1.50 15.70 8.02
N LEU A 63 1.79 15.79 9.32
CA LEU A 63 1.30 14.85 10.34
C LEU A 63 -0.22 14.91 10.50
N MET A 64 -0.82 16.10 10.49
CA MET A 64 -2.29 16.23 10.51
C MET A 64 -2.93 15.53 9.30
N GLY A 65 -2.35 15.72 8.11
CA GLY A 65 -2.77 15.02 6.89
C GLY A 65 -2.63 13.51 7.02
N LEU A 66 -1.52 13.01 7.58
CA LEU A 66 -1.33 11.59 7.89
C LEU A 66 -2.45 11.07 8.79
N PHE A 67 -2.78 11.75 9.89
CA PHE A 67 -3.84 11.30 10.80
C PHE A 67 -5.21 11.26 10.13
N MET A 68 -5.54 12.26 9.29
CA MET A 68 -6.78 12.27 8.52
C MET A 68 -6.85 11.10 7.55
N LEU A 69 -5.77 10.83 6.82
CA LEU A 69 -5.68 9.69 5.90
C LEU A 69 -5.75 8.36 6.65
N TRP A 70 -5.03 8.23 7.76
CA TRP A 70 -4.98 7.00 8.56
C TRP A 70 -6.33 6.65 9.14
N TRP A 71 -7.04 7.64 9.71
CA TRP A 71 -8.41 7.45 10.19
C TRP A 71 -9.38 7.12 9.06
N GLY A 72 -9.31 7.87 7.95
CA GLY A 72 -10.11 7.61 6.75
C GLY A 72 -9.88 6.22 6.16
N TRP A 73 -8.66 5.67 6.29
CA TRP A 73 -8.29 4.37 5.76
C TRP A 73 -9.06 3.22 6.41
N LEU A 74 -9.49 3.37 7.66
CA LEU A 74 -10.34 2.38 8.33
C LEU A 74 -11.69 2.26 7.62
N GLY A 75 -12.31 3.39 7.29
CA GLY A 75 -13.54 3.42 6.49
C GLY A 75 -13.33 2.91 5.08
N PHE A 76 -12.20 3.26 4.46
CA PHE A 76 -11.83 2.82 3.12
C PHE A 76 -11.70 1.28 3.02
N ASN A 77 -10.94 0.66 3.92
CA ASN A 77 -10.73 -0.79 3.90
C ASN A 77 -11.94 -1.57 4.44
N ALA A 78 -12.54 -1.16 5.56
CA ALA A 78 -13.70 -1.84 6.11
C ALA A 78 -14.94 -1.68 5.22
N GLY A 79 -15.12 -0.53 4.58
CA GLY A 79 -16.22 -0.27 3.65
C GLY A 79 -16.13 -1.08 2.36
N SER A 80 -14.91 -1.50 1.98
CA SER A 80 -14.67 -2.31 0.78
C SER A 80 -15.14 -3.77 0.91
N THR A 81 -15.74 -4.16 2.04
CA THR A 81 -16.45 -5.45 2.19
C THR A 81 -17.92 -5.38 1.74
N TYR A 82 -18.40 -4.21 1.34
CA TYR A 82 -19.74 -3.98 0.75
C TYR A 82 -20.90 -4.47 1.64
N GLY A 83 -20.80 -4.29 2.95
CA GLY A 83 -21.92 -4.43 3.89
C GLY A 83 -21.57 -5.13 5.19
N ILE A 84 -22.57 -5.23 6.08
CA ILE A 84 -22.45 -5.89 7.39
C ILE A 84 -23.36 -7.12 7.54
N SER A 85 -24.41 -7.22 6.71
CA SER A 85 -25.36 -8.33 6.70
C SER A 85 -24.73 -9.62 6.18
N GLY A 86 -25.31 -10.78 6.53
CA GLY A 86 -24.86 -12.08 6.02
C GLY A 86 -23.42 -12.43 6.42
N ASN A 87 -23.04 -12.14 7.67
CA ASN A 87 -21.69 -12.33 8.23
C ASN A 87 -20.58 -11.43 7.64
N LYS A 88 -20.91 -10.48 6.75
CA LYS A 88 -19.92 -9.54 6.20
C LYS A 88 -19.31 -8.61 7.25
N TRP A 89 -19.99 -8.39 8.38
CA TRP A 89 -19.47 -7.63 9.52
C TRP A 89 -18.13 -8.16 10.03
N ALA A 90 -17.91 -9.49 10.03
CA ALA A 90 -16.66 -10.09 10.49
C ALA A 90 -15.48 -9.70 9.60
N TYR A 91 -15.70 -9.63 8.27
CA TYR A 91 -14.68 -9.19 7.31
C TYR A 91 -14.43 -7.69 7.40
N ALA A 92 -15.47 -6.88 7.59
CA ALA A 92 -15.32 -5.44 7.81
C ALA A 92 -14.49 -5.15 9.07
N SER A 93 -14.80 -5.85 10.16
CA SER A 93 -14.04 -5.78 11.42
C SER A 93 -12.60 -6.25 11.23
N ASN A 94 -12.37 -7.39 10.55
CA ASN A 94 -11.02 -7.87 10.29
C ASN A 94 -10.22 -6.87 9.44
N ALA A 95 -10.82 -6.32 8.38
CA ALA A 95 -10.19 -5.32 7.53
C ALA A 95 -9.76 -4.07 8.33
N ALA A 96 -10.59 -3.57 9.25
CA ALA A 96 -10.22 -2.46 10.12
C ALA A 96 -9.02 -2.82 11.04
N VAL A 97 -9.06 -4.00 11.67
CA VAL A 97 -8.00 -4.45 12.58
C VAL A 97 -6.68 -4.66 11.84
N THR A 98 -6.68 -5.41 10.73
CA THR A 98 -5.47 -5.66 9.93
C THR A 98 -4.90 -4.37 9.34
N THR A 99 -5.75 -3.38 9.03
CA THR A 99 -5.30 -2.04 8.60
C THR A 99 -4.46 -1.35 9.66
N ILE A 100 -4.92 -1.34 10.91
CA ILE A 100 -4.14 -0.79 12.04
C ILE A 100 -2.85 -1.58 12.26
N PHE A 101 -2.92 -2.91 12.29
CA PHE A 101 -1.74 -3.74 12.54
C PHE A 101 -0.69 -3.65 11.42
N SER A 102 -1.12 -3.46 10.16
CA SER A 102 -0.19 -3.13 9.07
C SER A 102 0.51 -1.80 9.31
N SER A 103 -0.24 -0.76 9.68
CA SER A 103 0.35 0.56 10.00
C SER A 103 1.29 0.53 11.20
N ILE A 104 1.03 -0.34 12.19
CA ILE A 104 1.94 -0.58 13.31
C ILE A 104 3.23 -1.20 12.78
N GLY A 105 3.15 -2.26 11.96
CA GLY A 105 4.33 -2.88 11.35
C GLY A 105 5.17 -1.89 10.56
N GLY A 106 4.53 -1.11 9.69
CA GLY A 106 5.21 -0.10 8.88
C GLY A 106 5.82 1.04 9.70
N GLY A 107 5.06 1.58 10.65
CA GLY A 107 5.52 2.64 11.56
C GLY A 107 6.67 2.18 12.45
N SER A 108 6.60 0.97 13.01
CA SER A 108 7.70 0.40 13.79
C SER A 108 8.96 0.21 12.96
N PHE A 109 8.85 -0.26 11.72
CA PHE A 109 10.00 -0.35 10.82
C PHE A 109 10.63 1.03 10.58
N ALA A 110 9.82 2.05 10.29
CA ALA A 110 10.33 3.40 10.04
C ALA A 110 11.00 4.03 11.27
N LEU A 111 10.46 3.82 12.47
CA LEU A 111 11.10 4.27 13.70
C LEU A 111 12.50 3.68 13.83
N ILE A 112 12.63 2.35 13.68
CA ILE A 112 13.92 1.65 13.78
C ILE A 112 14.85 2.10 12.66
N TYR A 113 14.38 2.09 11.42
CA TYR A 113 15.16 2.46 10.24
C TYR A 113 15.69 3.90 10.35
N SER A 114 14.83 4.85 10.71
CA SER A 114 15.22 6.24 10.90
C SER A 114 16.22 6.39 12.03
N TYR A 115 15.95 5.78 13.19
CA TYR A 115 16.82 5.88 14.35
C TYR A 115 18.23 5.39 14.05
N VAL A 116 18.36 4.25 13.34
CA VAL A 116 19.66 3.70 12.92
C VAL A 116 20.32 4.59 11.87
N LYS A 117 19.60 4.96 10.80
CA LYS A 117 20.14 5.73 9.68
C LYS A 117 20.61 7.12 10.09
N TYR A 118 19.86 7.81 10.95
CA TYR A 118 20.13 9.17 11.39
C TYR A 118 20.72 9.26 12.80
N LYS A 119 21.37 8.18 13.27
CA LYS A 119 22.16 8.15 14.52
C LYS A 119 21.40 8.69 15.73
N GLY A 120 20.22 8.13 15.97
CA GLY A 120 19.38 8.44 17.12
C GLY A 120 18.25 9.44 16.86
N ARG A 121 18.04 9.87 15.60
CA ARG A 121 17.01 10.83 15.22
C ARG A 121 15.86 10.16 14.43
N ILE A 122 14.64 10.62 14.68
CA ILE A 122 13.44 10.18 13.96
C ILE A 122 13.07 11.23 12.91
N ASP A 123 13.02 10.80 11.66
CA ASP A 123 12.63 11.59 10.51
C ASP A 123 11.12 11.44 10.27
N VAL A 124 10.42 12.57 10.33
CA VAL A 124 8.96 12.64 10.19
C VAL A 124 8.50 12.23 8.79
N ARG A 125 9.26 12.56 7.74
CA ARG A 125 8.91 12.22 6.36
C ARG A 125 8.98 10.71 6.16
N LEU A 126 10.02 10.04 6.66
CA LEU A 126 10.11 8.58 6.58
C LEU A 126 8.98 7.89 7.35
N MET A 127 8.58 8.42 8.50
CA MET A 127 7.42 7.93 9.25
C MET A 127 6.13 8.02 8.43
N ILE A 128 5.87 9.17 7.80
CA ILE A 128 4.68 9.38 6.96
C ILE A 128 4.69 8.41 5.78
N VAL A 129 5.78 8.33 5.03
CA VAL A 129 5.92 7.43 3.87
C VAL A 129 5.68 5.98 4.27
N ALA A 130 6.26 5.54 5.39
CA ALA A 130 6.10 4.17 5.84
C ALA A 130 4.68 3.83 6.29
N VAL A 131 4.05 4.68 7.10
CA VAL A 131 2.67 4.45 7.55
C VAL A 131 1.73 4.43 6.34
N ILE A 132 1.85 5.37 5.40
CA ILE A 132 1.00 5.37 4.21
C ILE A 132 1.28 4.15 3.33
N SER A 133 2.55 3.80 3.07
CA SER A 133 2.89 2.63 2.24
C SER A 133 2.36 1.32 2.84
N SER A 134 2.42 1.16 4.17
CA SER A 134 1.88 -0.03 4.85
C SER A 134 0.35 -0.10 4.77
N LEU A 135 -0.35 1.03 4.89
CA LEU A 135 -1.80 1.11 4.69
C LEU A 135 -2.19 0.73 3.25
N ILE A 136 -1.43 1.18 2.26
CA ILE A 136 -1.63 0.81 0.85
C ILE A 136 -1.40 -0.69 0.65
N SER A 137 -0.29 -1.22 1.20
CA SER A 137 0.12 -2.61 1.05
C SER A 137 -0.93 -3.60 1.57
N ILE A 138 -1.59 -3.28 2.68
CA ILE A 138 -2.64 -4.14 3.23
C ILE A 138 -3.98 -3.99 2.48
N SER A 139 -4.20 -2.89 1.76
CA SER A 139 -5.51 -2.53 1.20
C SER A 139 -6.05 -3.61 0.26
N GLY A 140 -5.21 -4.26 -0.53
CA GLY A 140 -5.66 -5.32 -1.46
C GLY A 140 -6.21 -6.57 -0.76
N VAL A 141 -5.75 -6.87 0.47
CA VAL A 141 -5.98 -8.16 1.15
C VAL A 141 -6.56 -8.04 2.56
N CYS A 142 -6.87 -6.83 3.02
CA CYS A 142 -7.18 -6.52 4.42
C CYS A 142 -8.21 -7.44 5.11
N PRO A 143 -9.33 -7.90 4.50
CA PRO A 143 -10.25 -8.82 5.17
C PRO A 143 -9.77 -10.28 5.22
N PHE A 144 -8.74 -10.67 4.45
CA PHE A 144 -8.39 -12.08 4.18
C PHE A 144 -7.08 -12.54 4.82
N VAL A 145 -6.52 -11.77 5.74
CA VAL A 145 -5.27 -12.11 6.43
C VAL A 145 -5.44 -12.11 7.95
N GLN A 146 -4.55 -12.81 8.62
CA GLN A 146 -4.40 -12.78 10.07
C GLN A 146 -3.64 -11.54 10.51
N ILE A 147 -3.78 -11.19 11.79
CA ILE A 147 -3.18 -9.98 12.38
C ILE A 147 -1.65 -9.97 12.21
N TRP A 148 -0.97 -11.08 12.47
CA TRP A 148 0.49 -11.15 12.35
C TRP A 148 0.96 -11.02 10.89
N GLU A 149 0.18 -11.52 9.93
CA GLU A 149 0.45 -11.36 8.50
C GLU A 149 0.35 -9.90 8.10
N ALA A 150 -0.65 -9.18 8.63
CA ALA A 150 -0.81 -7.76 8.37
C ALA A 150 0.41 -6.94 8.84
N ILE A 151 0.98 -7.26 10.01
CA ILE A 151 2.22 -6.63 10.49
C ILE A 151 3.36 -6.84 9.48
N ILE A 152 3.55 -8.08 9.00
CA ILE A 152 4.61 -8.41 8.05
C ILE A 152 4.41 -7.70 6.71
N ILE A 153 3.17 -7.68 6.20
CA ILE A 153 2.81 -6.96 4.97
C ILE A 153 3.16 -5.48 5.11
N GLY A 154 2.82 -4.88 6.26
CA GLY A 154 3.14 -3.48 6.57
C GLY A 154 4.64 -3.22 6.61
N VAL A 155 5.41 -4.05 7.34
CA VAL A 155 6.87 -3.94 7.43
C VAL A 155 7.51 -4.01 6.04
N ILE A 156 7.14 -5.00 5.21
CA ILE A 156 7.74 -5.18 3.88
C ILE A 156 7.38 -4.00 2.97
N GLY A 157 6.13 -3.55 2.98
CA GLY A 157 5.68 -2.42 2.17
C GLY A 157 6.39 -1.12 2.54
N SER A 158 6.57 -0.85 3.82
CA SER A 158 7.33 0.30 4.31
C SER A 158 8.81 0.18 4.00
N ALA A 159 9.42 -0.99 4.22
CA ALA A 159 10.83 -1.22 3.95
C ALA A 159 11.16 -1.02 2.47
N ALA A 160 10.36 -1.60 1.57
CA ALA A 160 10.53 -1.45 0.13
C ALA A 160 10.38 0.02 -0.29
N ALA A 161 9.36 0.73 0.21
CA ALA A 161 9.16 2.14 -0.11
C ALA A 161 10.32 3.02 0.40
N LEU A 162 10.79 2.83 1.63
CA LEU A 162 11.89 3.63 2.20
C LEU A 162 13.24 3.34 1.54
N VAL A 163 13.49 2.09 1.11
CA VAL A 163 14.71 1.72 0.39
C VAL A 163 14.71 2.27 -1.03
N LEU A 164 13.56 2.26 -1.71
CA LEU A 164 13.41 2.75 -3.09
C LEU A 164 13.19 4.26 -3.18
N HIS A 165 12.86 4.92 -2.07
CA HIS A 165 12.64 6.37 -1.98
C HIS A 165 13.71 7.21 -2.70
N PRO A 166 15.02 6.98 -2.53
CA PRO A 166 16.06 7.79 -3.17
C PRO A 166 16.18 7.58 -4.70
N VAL A 167 15.51 6.57 -5.26
CA VAL A 167 15.67 6.22 -6.68
C VAL A 167 15.12 7.31 -7.59
N LEU A 168 13.96 7.91 -7.26
CA LEU A 168 13.39 8.97 -8.10
C LEU A 168 14.26 10.22 -8.10
N ASP A 169 14.78 10.61 -6.94
CA ASP A 169 15.68 11.75 -6.83
C ASP A 169 17.00 11.52 -7.62
N ARG A 170 17.51 10.29 -7.64
CA ARG A 170 18.66 9.91 -8.50
C ARG A 170 18.35 9.97 -10.00
N LEU A 171 17.11 9.70 -10.38
CA LEU A 171 16.62 9.83 -11.75
C LEU A 171 16.18 11.27 -12.08
N GLN A 172 16.34 12.21 -11.15
CA GLN A 172 15.90 13.60 -11.27
C GLN A 172 14.39 13.74 -11.58
N ILE A 173 13.58 12.80 -11.06
CA ILE A 173 12.12 12.85 -11.11
C ILE A 173 11.63 13.46 -9.80
N ASP A 174 11.16 14.70 -9.89
CA ASP A 174 10.76 15.49 -8.73
C ASP A 174 9.33 15.16 -8.31
N ASP A 175 9.21 14.33 -7.27
CA ASP A 175 7.96 14.00 -6.60
C ASP A 175 7.94 14.63 -5.20
N PRO A 176 7.27 15.78 -5.01
CA PRO A 176 7.35 16.54 -3.77
C PRO A 176 6.77 15.82 -2.55
N VAL A 177 5.88 14.85 -2.76
CA VAL A 177 5.12 14.17 -1.69
C VAL A 177 5.41 12.67 -1.64
N ASP A 178 6.39 12.20 -2.42
CA ASP A 178 6.73 10.77 -2.58
C ASP A 178 5.53 9.91 -3.00
N ALA A 179 4.60 10.46 -3.77
CA ALA A 179 3.40 9.76 -4.23
C ALA A 179 3.75 8.50 -5.03
N VAL A 180 4.69 8.59 -5.96
CA VAL A 180 5.08 7.51 -6.86
C VAL A 180 5.66 6.34 -6.08
N ILE A 181 6.62 6.59 -5.19
CA ILE A 181 7.24 5.51 -4.41
C ILE A 181 6.24 4.95 -3.39
N THR A 182 5.58 5.82 -2.63
CA THR A 182 4.68 5.38 -1.56
C THR A 182 3.50 4.58 -2.11
N HIS A 183 2.83 5.09 -3.16
CA HIS A 183 1.68 4.41 -3.76
C HIS A 183 2.06 3.32 -4.74
N GLY A 184 3.15 3.48 -5.49
CA GLY A 184 3.58 2.52 -6.49
C GLY A 184 4.15 1.26 -5.85
N VAL A 185 5.12 1.41 -4.96
CA VAL A 185 5.73 0.27 -4.26
C VAL A 185 4.72 -0.39 -3.34
N GLY A 186 3.97 0.39 -2.56
CA GLY A 186 2.91 -0.14 -1.71
C GLY A 186 1.82 -0.86 -2.51
N GLY A 187 1.43 -0.32 -3.67
CA GLY A 187 0.42 -0.92 -4.54
C GLY A 187 0.87 -2.23 -5.18
N ILE A 188 2.10 -2.27 -5.72
CA ILE A 188 2.69 -3.49 -6.28
C ILE A 188 2.82 -4.57 -5.19
N TRP A 189 3.43 -4.22 -4.05
CA TRP A 189 3.56 -5.15 -2.95
C TRP A 189 2.21 -5.61 -2.42
N GLY A 190 1.21 -4.72 -2.36
CA GLY A 190 -0.13 -5.08 -1.92
C GLY A 190 -0.81 -6.11 -2.82
N LEU A 191 -0.69 -5.99 -4.15
CA LEU A 191 -1.20 -7.00 -5.08
C LEU A 191 -0.47 -8.34 -4.93
N VAL A 192 0.86 -8.31 -4.76
CA VAL A 192 1.65 -9.51 -4.48
C VAL A 192 1.24 -10.14 -3.14
N ALA A 193 1.01 -9.33 -2.11
CA ALA A 193 0.59 -9.78 -0.79
C ALA A 193 -0.78 -10.47 -0.83
N VAL A 194 -1.71 -10.03 -1.70
CA VAL A 194 -2.94 -10.78 -1.98
C VAL A 194 -2.60 -12.19 -2.48
N GLY A 195 -1.73 -12.29 -3.48
CA GLY A 195 -1.31 -13.56 -4.08
C GLY A 195 -0.53 -14.49 -3.15
N LEU A 196 0.00 -13.97 -2.04
CA LEU A 196 0.77 -14.74 -1.06
C LEU A 196 -0.05 -15.12 0.17
N PHE A 197 -0.80 -14.18 0.75
CA PHE A 197 -1.38 -14.32 2.09
C PHE A 197 -2.91 -14.48 2.11
N ALA A 198 -3.63 -14.23 1.02
CA ALA A 198 -5.10 -14.24 1.04
C ALA A 198 -5.66 -15.60 1.45
N THR A 199 -6.48 -15.61 2.50
CA THR A 199 -7.20 -16.82 2.93
C THR A 199 -8.39 -17.07 2.00
N PRO A 200 -8.59 -18.31 1.50
CA PRO A 200 -9.74 -18.66 0.65
C PRO A 200 -11.08 -18.27 1.27
N ASN A 201 -12.00 -17.75 0.45
CA ASN A 201 -13.27 -17.22 0.92
C ASN A 201 -14.35 -17.07 -0.18
N LYS A 202 -15.38 -17.93 -0.11
CA LYS A 202 -16.50 -17.94 -1.05
C LYS A 202 -17.28 -16.63 -1.15
N LEU A 203 -17.28 -15.81 -0.11
CA LEU A 203 -18.07 -14.57 -0.05
C LEU A 203 -17.49 -13.45 -0.92
N PHE A 204 -16.21 -13.55 -1.32
CA PHE A 204 -15.51 -12.51 -2.10
C PHE A 204 -14.75 -13.11 -3.28
N THR A 205 -15.38 -14.03 -4.00
CA THR A 205 -14.87 -14.64 -5.25
C THR A 205 -13.56 -15.44 -5.12
N LEU A 206 -13.11 -15.70 -3.89
CA LEU A 206 -12.05 -16.68 -3.63
C LEU A 206 -12.75 -18.04 -3.48
N GLY A 207 -12.92 -18.81 -4.57
CA GLY A 207 -13.41 -20.19 -4.45
C GLY A 207 -12.60 -21.00 -3.41
N ASP A 208 -13.07 -22.18 -2.98
CA ASP A 208 -12.39 -22.96 -1.91
C ASP A 208 -10.90 -23.24 -2.17
N GLN A 209 -10.49 -23.22 -3.43
CA GLN A 209 -9.14 -23.49 -3.92
C GLN A 209 -8.38 -22.22 -4.33
N GLN A 210 -9.01 -21.04 -4.26
CA GLN A 210 -8.44 -19.78 -4.69
C GLN A 210 -7.98 -19.00 -3.47
N GLY A 211 -6.70 -19.11 -3.16
CA GLY A 211 -6.06 -18.42 -2.04
C GLY A 211 -4.60 -18.14 -2.32
N GLY A 212 -3.98 -17.40 -1.42
CA GLY A 212 -2.58 -17.06 -1.49
C GLY A 212 -1.68 -18.29 -1.41
N LEU A 213 -0.50 -18.20 -2.03
CA LEU A 213 0.49 -19.28 -2.08
C LEU A 213 0.78 -19.91 -0.71
N PHE A 214 0.84 -19.11 0.36
CA PHE A 214 1.12 -19.61 1.71
C PHE A 214 -0.08 -20.30 2.38
N LYS A 215 -1.28 -20.16 1.81
CA LYS A 215 -2.51 -20.77 2.32
C LYS A 215 -2.87 -22.05 1.58
N VAL A 216 -2.68 -22.08 0.26
CA VAL A 216 -3.13 -23.20 -0.60
C VAL A 216 -1.99 -23.93 -1.31
N GLY A 217 -0.79 -23.36 -1.39
CA GLY A 217 0.36 -24.00 -2.04
C GLY A 217 0.36 -23.95 -3.58
N ASP A 218 -0.56 -23.20 -4.21
CA ASP A 218 -0.66 -23.03 -5.66
C ASP A 218 -0.17 -21.64 -6.10
N PHE A 219 0.66 -21.61 -7.15
CA PHE A 219 1.19 -20.39 -7.75
C PHE A 219 0.21 -19.69 -8.69
N ARG A 220 -0.86 -20.37 -9.13
CA ARG A 220 -1.82 -19.80 -10.10
C ARG A 220 -2.38 -18.47 -9.64
N PHE A 221 -2.81 -18.37 -8.38
CA PHE A 221 -3.41 -17.15 -7.85
C PHE A 221 -2.39 -16.00 -7.77
N LEU A 222 -1.16 -16.29 -7.32
CA LEU A 222 -0.06 -15.32 -7.36
C LEU A 222 0.24 -14.83 -8.78
N GLY A 223 0.20 -15.72 -9.77
CA GLY A 223 0.37 -15.38 -11.18
C GLY A 223 -0.73 -14.44 -11.69
N VAL A 224 -2.00 -14.69 -11.33
CA VAL A 224 -3.13 -13.81 -11.66
C VAL A 224 -2.97 -12.43 -11.03
N GLN A 225 -2.53 -12.35 -9.77
CA GLN A 225 -2.29 -11.07 -9.09
C GLN A 225 -1.12 -10.27 -9.66
N SER A 226 -0.21 -10.93 -10.39
CA SER A 226 0.99 -10.32 -10.97
C SER A 226 0.81 -9.83 -12.41
N LEU A 227 -0.35 -10.11 -13.02
CA LEU A 227 -0.71 -9.67 -14.37
C LEU A 227 -1.19 -8.21 -14.39
#